data_AF-A0A413PJA6-F1
#
_entry.id   AF-A0A413PJA6-F1
#
_cell.length_a   1.000
_cell.length_b   1.000
_cell.length_c   1.000
_cell.angle_alpha   90.00
_cell.angle_beta   90.00
_cell.angle_gamma   90.00
#
_symmetry.space_group_name_H-M   'P 1'
#
loop_
_entity.id
_entity.type
_entity.pdbx_description
1 polymer ?
#
loop_
_entity_poly.entity_id
_entity_poly.type
_entity_poly.pdbx_seq_one_letter_code
_entity_poly.pdbx_strand_id
1 'polypeptide(L)' 'MNLYKNTFRFYDLIATDFDNDDLKFYENFLRSKNSKVLEVGCGTGRVSIWLANHGYSVVGLDLSEEMLGVFKKK' A
#
# COMPACT_ATOMS: atom_id res chain seq x y z
N MET A 1 -11.54 11.36 17.45
CA MET A 1 -12.26 10.55 16.44
C MET A 1 -11.20 9.91 15.55
N ASN A 2 -10.99 8.59 15.62
CA ASN A 2 -9.99 7.92 14.77
C ASN A 2 -10.65 7.63 13.42
N LEU A 3 -10.29 8.40 12.39
CA LEU A 3 -10.86 8.30 11.04
C LEU A 3 -10.76 6.87 10.50
N TYR A 4 -9.65 6.18 10.78
CA TYR A 4 -9.35 4.84 10.27
C TYR A 4 -10.21 3.72 10.87
N LYS A 5 -10.79 3.91 12.06
CA LYS A 5 -11.60 2.87 12.71
C LYS A 5 -12.91 2.58 11.98
N ASN A 6 -13.53 3.61 11.38
CA ASN A 6 -14.88 3.50 10.81
C ASN A 6 -14.91 3.62 9.28
N THR A 7 -13.86 4.13 8.63
CA THR A 7 -13.87 4.35 7.17
C THR A 7 -12.90 3.47 6.38
N PHE A 8 -12.08 2.63 7.02
CA PHE A 8 -11.08 1.81 6.32
C PHE A 8 -11.68 0.91 5.22
N ARG A 9 -12.90 0.40 5.42
CA ARG A 9 -13.60 -0.43 4.43
C ARG A 9 -13.98 0.33 3.16
N PHE A 10 -14.16 1.65 3.27
CA PHE A 10 -14.44 2.54 2.13
C PHE A 10 -13.14 3.13 1.57
N TYR A 11 -12.03 3.06 2.30
CA TYR A 11 -10.73 3.54 1.84
C TYR A 11 -10.32 2.82 0.56
N ASP A 12 -10.43 1.49 0.50
CA ASP A 12 -10.15 0.75 -0.74
C ASP A 12 -11.08 1.22 -1.87
N LEU A 13 -12.39 1.37 -1.63
CA LEU A 13 -13.33 1.82 -2.66
C LEU A 13 -12.95 3.18 -3.24
N ILE A 14 -12.53 4.13 -2.40
CA ILE A 14 -12.10 5.47 -2.83
C ILE A 14 -10.68 5.44 -3.43
N ALA A 15 -9.78 4.62 -2.88
CA ALA A 15 -8.41 4.50 -3.33
C ALA A 15 -8.29 3.73 -4.66
N THR A 16 -9.29 2.93 -5.02
CA THR A 16 -9.35 2.21 -6.31
C THR A 16 -9.83 3.13 -7.45
N ASP A 17 -10.47 4.27 -7.14
CA ASP A 17 -10.84 5.29 -8.12
C ASP A 17 -9.66 6.16 -8.60
N PHE A 18 -8.47 6.01 -7.99
CA PHE A 18 -7.26 6.61 -8.54
C PHE A 18 -6.74 5.72 -9.67
N ASP A 19 -6.65 6.29 -10.88
CA ASP A 19 -5.97 5.64 -11.99
C ASP A 19 -4.59 5.14 -11.55
N ASN A 20 -4.23 3.92 -11.93
CA ASN A 20 -2.97 3.23 -11.56
C ASN A 20 -1.68 3.95 -12.03
N ASP A 21 -1.80 5.16 -12.60
CA ASP A 21 -0.67 5.99 -13.03
C ASP A 21 0.23 6.38 -11.85
N ASP A 22 -0.33 6.52 -10.64
CA ASP A 22 0.46 6.80 -9.45
C ASP A 22 1.35 5.62 -9.03
N LEU A 23 0.93 4.37 -9.29
CA LEU A 23 1.74 3.17 -9.02
C LEU A 23 3.02 3.14 -9.86
N LYS A 24 2.90 3.49 -11.15
CA LYS A 24 4.06 3.66 -12.04
C LYS A 24 4.94 4.82 -11.62
N PHE A 25 4.35 5.91 -11.11
CA PHE A 25 5.13 7.00 -10.53
C PHE A 25 6.02 6.51 -9.39
N TYR A 26 5.51 5.70 -8.45
CA TYR A 26 6.32 5.11 -7.38
C TYR A 26 7.41 4.17 -7.92
N GLU A 27 7.10 3.34 -8.93
CA GLU A 27 8.09 2.44 -9.54
C GLU A 27 9.28 3.21 -10.14
N ASN A 28 9.06 4.38 -10.75
CA ASN A 28 10.11 5.17 -11.38
C ASN A 28 11.19 5.69 -10.41
N PHE A 29 10.94 5.69 -9.09
CA PHE A 29 11.95 6.03 -8.09
C PHE A 29 12.84 4.84 -7.73
N LEU A 30 12.47 3.62 -8.11
CA LEU A 30 13.21 2.41 -7.79
C LEU A 30 14.35 2.22 -8.77
N ARG A 31 15.59 2.24 -8.26
CA ARG A 31 16.80 2.11 -9.08
C ARG A 31 16.96 0.75 -9.76
N SER A 32 16.42 -0.31 -9.15
CA SER A 32 16.51 -1.69 -9.65
C SER A 32 15.50 -2.59 -8.94
N LYS A 33 15.30 -3.82 -9.46
CA LYS A 33 14.49 -4.87 -8.80
C LYS A 33 15.11 -5.38 -7.49
N ASN A 34 16.41 -5.14 -7.26
CA ASN A 34 17.09 -5.49 -6.00
C ASN A 34 16.93 -4.44 -4.90
N SER A 35 16.26 -3.32 -5.18
CA SER A 35 15.98 -2.30 -4.17
C SER A 35 15.08 -2.86 -3.08
N LYS A 36 15.40 -2.55 -1.81
CA LYS A 36 14.52 -2.82 -0.67
C LYS A 36 13.65 -1.59 -0.43
N VAL A 37 12.34 -1.78 -0.37
CA VAL A 37 11.34 -0.71 -0.22
C VAL A 37 10.71 -0.78 1.17
N LEU A 38 10.59 0.37 1.83
CA LEU A 38 9.81 0.53 3.05
C LEU A 38 8.68 1.53 2.78
N GLU A 39 7.43 1.10 2.93
CA GLU A 39 6.26 1.97 2.84
C GLU A 39 5.75 2.27 4.25
N VAL A 40 5.86 3.53 4.68
CA VAL A 40 5.37 4.01 5.98
C VAL A 40 3.95 4.55 5.79
N GLY A 41 3.00 4.07 6.60
CA GLY A 41 1.57 4.31 6.39
C GLY A 41 1.01 3.47 5.25
N CYS A 42 1.39 2.19 5.16
CA CYS A 42 1.04 1.33 4.03
C CYS A 42 -0.46 0.96 3.94
N GLY A 43 -1.23 1.25 4.99
CA GLY A 43 -2.67 1.01 5.04
C GLY A 43 -3.05 -0.44 4.71
N THR A 44 -3.92 -0.61 3.73
CA THR A 44 -4.40 -1.91 3.22
C THR A 44 -3.51 -2.48 2.10
N GLY A 45 -2.39 -1.82 1.80
CA GLY A 45 -1.34 -2.34 0.94
C GLY A 45 -1.45 -2.04 -0.55
N ARG A 46 -2.20 -1.01 -0.98
CA ARG A 46 -2.39 -0.68 -2.40
C ARG A 46 -1.07 -0.60 -3.18
N VAL A 47 -0.09 0.17 -2.68
CA VAL A 47 1.22 0.34 -3.32
C VAL A 47 2.14 -0.84 -3.00
N SER A 48 2.26 -1.21 -1.71
CA SER A 48 3.10 -2.33 -1.26
C SER A 48 2.85 -3.62 -2.03
N ILE A 49 1.58 -4.05 -2.14
CA ILE A 49 1.20 -5.31 -2.79
C ILE A 49 1.45 -5.22 -4.30
N TRP A 50 1.13 -4.08 -4.92
CA TRP A 50 1.40 -3.89 -6.34
C TRP A 50 2.90 -4.00 -6.64
N LEU A 51 3.76 -3.32 -5.87
CA LEU A 51 5.21 -3.41 -6.03
C LEU A 51 5.73 -4.83 -5.76
N ALA A 52 5.24 -5.50 -4.72
CA ALA A 52 5.62 -6.89 -4.44
C ALA A 52 5.26 -7.83 -5.61
N ASN A 53 4.07 -7.69 -6.19
CA ASN A 53 3.64 -8.45 -7.36
C ASN A 53 4.48 -8.16 -8.63
N HIS A 54 5.14 -7.00 -8.69
CA HIS A 54 6.06 -6.64 -9.77
C HIS A 54 7.53 -7.01 -9.47
N GLY A 55 7.76 -7.84 -8.45
CA GLY A 55 9.06 -8.45 -8.15
C GLY A 55 9.97 -7.60 -7.27
N TYR A 56 9.44 -6.60 -6.56
CA TYR A 56 10.20 -5.81 -5.59
C TYR A 56 10.13 -6.41 -4.19
N SER A 57 11.21 -6.24 -3.41
CA SER A 57 11.22 -6.58 -1.98
C SER A 57 10.66 -5.41 -1.16
N VAL A 58 9.44 -5.55 -0.63
CA VAL A 58 8.73 -4.47 0.07
C VAL A 58 8.42 -4.85 1.52
N VAL A 59 8.57 -3.90 2.44
CA VAL A 59 8.09 -3.95 3.82
C VAL A 59 7.07 -2.83 4.01
N GLY A 60 5.85 -3.19 4.41
CA GLY A 60 4.81 -2.22 4.79
C GLY A 60 4.77 -2.04 6.32
N LEU A 61 4.68 -0.78 6.76
CA LEU A 61 4.49 -0.40 8.16
C LEU A 61 3.26 0.50 8.26
N ASP A 62 2.35 0.19 9.18
CA ASP A 62 1.22 1.05 9.53
C ASP A 62 0.94 0.98 11.03
N LEU A 63 0.35 2.03 11.59
CA LEU A 63 -0.03 2.09 13.01
C LEU A 63 -1.41 1.46 13.27
N SER A 64 -2.28 1.41 12.24
CA SER A 64 -3.62 0.82 12.38
C SER A 64 -3.56 -0.70 12.23
N GLU A 65 -3.79 -1.39 13.34
CA GLU A 65 -3.94 -2.85 13.33
C GLU A 65 -5.10 -3.31 12.46
N GLU A 66 -6.17 -2.52 12.35
CA GLU A 66 -7.32 -2.81 11.50
C GLU A 66 -6.94 -2.79 10.00
N MET A 67 -6.18 -1.79 9.57
CA MET A 67 -5.66 -1.69 8.20
C MET A 67 -4.72 -2.86 7.88
N LEU A 68 -3.78 -3.16 8.79
CA LEU A 68 -2.89 -4.31 8.66
C LEU A 68 -3.65 -5.64 8.66
N GLY A 69 -4.79 -5.71 9.35
CA GLY A 69 -5.69 -6.87 9.32
C GLY A 69 -6.32 -7.11 7.95
N VAL A 70 -6.59 -6.05 7.18
CA VAL A 70 -7.02 -6.16 5.77
C VAL A 70 -5.82 -6.47 4.88
N PHE A 71 -4.70 -5.78 5.07
CA PHE A 71 -3.45 -6.00 4.32
C PHE A 71 -3.08 -7.48 4.33
N LYS A 72 -3.01 -8.11 5.51
CA LYS A 72 -2.59 -9.52 5.69
C LYS A 72 -3.53 -10.55 5.04
N LYS A 73 -4.73 -10.15 4.62
CA LYS A 73 -5.71 -11.03 3.96
C LYS A 73 -5.65 -10.94 2.43
N LYS A 74 -4.95 -9.95 1.89
CA LYS A 74 -4.67 -9.81 0.45
C LYS A 74 -3.36 -10.51 0.14
#